data_AF-A0A3D4WB77-F1
#
_entry.id   AF-A0A3D4WB77-F1
#
_cell.length_a   1.000
_cell.length_b   1.000
_cell.length_c   1.000
_cell.angle_alpha   90.00
_cell.angle_beta   90.00
_cell.angle_gamma   90.00
#
_symmetry.space_group_name_H-M   'P 1'
#
loop_
_entity.id
_entity.type
_entity.pdbx_description
1 polymer ?
#
loop_
_entity_poly.entity_id
_entity_poly.type
_entity_poly.pdbx_seq_one_letter_code
_entity_poly.pdbx_strand_id
1 'polypeptide(L)'
;MEVKDRDPEKLIEEGSLEKLEDFDYKGKKVLASRLGYRITENFTFSYLKSIFDEPQAVFNEMMLRPEKQDMEAFVDGINNIVEAQQRVAREYFEDGSVEAAIPPLKALLHIMAWGSYEGKTAEHPEVRKLFNRDQVLESAWYRERLARKQQIDIRYLKESLAYLQLFTTQTNNAEYIEP
;
A
#
# COMPACT_ATOMS: atom_id res chain seq x y z
N MET A 1 -6.40 6.56 -22.41
CA MET A 1 -5.11 6.73 -21.71
C MET A 1 -4.17 5.60 -22.11
N GLU A 2 -3.07 5.92 -22.77
CA GLU A 2 -1.96 4.99 -22.96
C GLU A 2 -1.28 4.69 -21.62
N VAL A 3 -0.45 3.65 -21.54
CA VAL A 3 0.24 3.27 -20.29
C VAL A 3 1.08 4.43 -19.74
N LYS A 4 1.76 5.17 -20.61
CA LYS A 4 2.59 6.34 -20.27
C LYS A 4 1.79 7.52 -19.69
N ASP A 5 0.49 7.59 -19.98
CA ASP A 5 -0.38 8.66 -19.49
C ASP A 5 -0.92 8.38 -18.09
N ARG A 6 -0.69 7.17 -17.56
CA ARG A 6 -1.13 6.75 -16.23
C ARG A 6 -0.03 6.86 -15.18
N ASP A 7 1.13 7.41 -15.56
CA ASP A 7 2.23 7.63 -14.63
C ASP A 7 1.84 8.68 -13.58
N PRO A 8 1.80 8.34 -12.28
CA PRO A 8 1.40 9.28 -11.24
C PRO A 8 2.33 10.50 -11.16
N GLU A 9 3.63 10.37 -11.44
CA GLU A 9 4.55 11.51 -11.37
C GLU A 9 4.21 12.56 -12.43
N LYS A 10 3.98 12.10 -13.67
CA LYS A 10 3.50 12.94 -14.77
C LYS A 10 2.16 13.59 -14.44
N LEU A 11 1.21 12.81 -13.92
CA LEU A 11 -0.12 13.31 -13.58
C LEU A 11 -0.09 14.39 -12.48
N ILE A 12 0.85 14.27 -11.53
CA ILE A 12 1.09 15.30 -10.52
C ILE A 12 1.74 16.54 -11.14
N GLU A 13 2.77 16.36 -11.96
CA GLU A 13 3.50 17.46 -12.62
C GLU A 13 2.59 18.33 -13.50
N GLU A 14 1.70 17.70 -14.26
CA GLU A 14 0.77 18.42 -15.14
C GLU A 14 -0.50 18.93 -14.42
N GLY A 15 -0.62 18.72 -13.10
CA GLY A 15 -1.75 19.19 -12.29
C GLY A 15 -3.04 18.37 -12.44
N SER A 16 -2.96 17.18 -13.03
CA SER A 16 -4.07 16.22 -13.11
C SER A 16 -4.34 15.53 -11.75
N LEU A 17 -3.34 15.46 -10.87
CA LEU A 17 -3.48 14.98 -9.50
C LEU A 17 -3.08 16.08 -8.50
N GLU A 18 -3.92 16.31 -7.50
CA GLU A 18 -3.69 17.26 -6.40
C GLU A 18 -3.50 16.50 -5.09
N LYS A 19 -2.44 16.84 -4.34
CA LYS A 19 -2.18 16.26 -3.02
C LYS A 19 -3.13 16.87 -1.99
N LEU A 20 -3.71 16.03 -1.14
CA LEU A 20 -4.45 16.46 0.04
C LEU A 20 -3.46 16.73 1.17
N GLU A 21 -3.60 17.86 1.85
CA GLU A 21 -2.71 18.29 2.92
C GLU A 21 -3.47 18.36 4.25
N ASP A 22 -2.77 18.11 5.36
CA ASP A 22 -3.37 18.28 6.70
C ASP A 22 -3.79 19.74 6.92
N PHE A 23 -4.90 19.96 7.63
CA PHE A 23 -5.40 21.29 7.95
C PHE A 23 -6.05 21.33 9.33
N ASP A 24 -6.26 22.54 9.85
CA ASP A 24 -6.98 22.74 11.12
C ASP A 24 -8.46 23.04 10.88
N TYR A 25 -9.34 22.36 11.62
CA TYR A 25 -10.77 22.60 11.61
C TYR A 25 -11.31 22.61 13.04
N LYS A 26 -12.01 23.70 13.41
CA LYS A 26 -12.56 23.92 14.77
C LYS A 26 -11.51 23.68 15.90
N GLY A 27 -10.25 24.09 15.66
CA GLY A 27 -9.16 23.97 16.63
C GLY A 27 -8.57 22.56 16.77
N LYS A 28 -8.95 21.62 15.89
CA LYS A 28 -8.38 20.27 15.82
C LYS A 28 -7.68 20.06 14.49
N LYS A 29 -6.54 19.38 14.53
CA LYS A 29 -5.80 18.98 13.33
C LYS A 29 -6.52 17.81 12.65
N VAL A 30 -6.75 17.95 11.33
CA VAL A 30 -7.34 16.94 10.46
C VAL A 30 -6.24 16.35 9.58
N LEU A 31 -6.06 15.02 9.63
CA LEU A 31 -4.98 14.32 8.93
C LEU A 31 -5.37 13.94 7.49
N ALA A 32 -5.80 14.92 6.70
CA ALA A 32 -6.29 14.70 5.33
C ALA A 32 -5.19 14.18 4.37
N SER A 33 -3.91 14.41 4.69
CA SER A 33 -2.79 13.87 3.91
C SER A 33 -2.79 12.34 3.80
N ARG A 34 -3.49 11.64 4.71
CA ARG A 34 -3.67 10.19 4.64
C ARG A 34 -4.51 9.72 3.44
N LEU A 35 -5.27 10.62 2.81
CA LEU A 35 -6.04 10.34 1.60
C LEU A 35 -5.19 10.36 0.32
N GLY A 36 -3.94 10.86 0.40
CA GLY A 36 -3.02 10.91 -0.74
C GLY A 36 -3.38 11.98 -1.75
N TYR A 37 -3.63 11.57 -2.99
CA TYR A 37 -3.90 12.45 -4.12
C TYR A 37 -5.31 12.23 -4.66
N ARG A 38 -5.93 13.29 -5.20
CA ARG A 38 -7.21 13.24 -5.92
C ARG A 38 -7.06 13.73 -7.34
N ILE A 39 -7.95 13.29 -8.22
CA ILE A 39 -8.09 13.83 -9.58
C ILE A 39 -8.59 15.27 -9.54
N THR A 40 -8.16 16.07 -10.50
CA THR A 40 -8.58 17.45 -10.67
C THR A 40 -9.48 17.62 -11.90
N GLU A 41 -10.00 18.82 -12.09
CA GLU A 41 -10.68 19.19 -13.34
C GLU A 41 -9.76 19.06 -14.57
N ASN A 42 -8.44 19.26 -14.41
CA ASN A 42 -7.50 19.06 -15.51
C ASN A 42 -7.45 17.59 -15.95
N PHE A 43 -7.56 16.64 -15.01
CA PHE A 43 -7.65 15.22 -15.33
C PHE A 43 -8.91 14.92 -16.15
N THR A 44 -10.06 15.46 -15.73
CA THR A 44 -11.33 15.21 -16.43
C THR A 44 -11.29 15.80 -17.85
N PHE A 45 -10.76 17.01 -18.01
CA PHE A 45 -10.59 17.63 -19.32
C PHE A 45 -9.60 16.89 -20.22
N SER A 46 -8.45 16.50 -19.68
CA SER A 46 -7.36 15.91 -20.48
C SER A 46 -7.64 14.46 -20.89
N TYR A 47 -8.27 13.68 -20.00
CA TYR A 47 -8.37 12.22 -20.17
C TYR A 47 -9.80 11.68 -20.31
N LEU A 48 -10.83 12.37 -19.80
CA LEU A 48 -12.21 11.89 -19.92
C LEU A 48 -12.92 12.37 -21.19
N LYS A 49 -12.35 13.36 -21.91
CA LYS A 49 -12.85 13.81 -23.23
C LYS A 49 -12.89 12.73 -24.31
N SER A 50 -12.13 11.63 -24.14
CA SER A 50 -12.19 10.50 -25.07
C SER A 50 -13.38 9.57 -24.83
N ILE A 51 -14.13 9.78 -23.74
CA ILE A 51 -15.27 8.95 -23.33
C ILE A 51 -16.57 9.76 -23.33
N PHE A 52 -16.50 11.03 -22.93
CA PHE A 52 -17.64 11.93 -22.80
C PHE A 52 -17.48 13.17 -23.68
N ASP A 53 -18.57 13.59 -24.32
CA ASP A 53 -18.61 14.80 -25.13
C ASP A 53 -18.44 16.07 -24.28
N GLU A 54 -18.98 16.07 -23.06
CA GLU A 54 -18.84 17.16 -22.07
C GLU A 54 -18.32 16.63 -20.73
N PRO A 55 -16.99 16.42 -20.57
CA PRO A 55 -16.41 15.83 -19.36
C PRO A 55 -16.68 16.61 -18.07
N GLN A 56 -16.79 17.95 -18.18
CA GLN A 56 -17.07 18.83 -17.05
C GLN A 56 -18.50 18.70 -16.51
N ALA A 57 -19.45 18.24 -17.33
CA ALA A 57 -20.81 17.96 -16.88
C ALA A 57 -20.92 16.66 -16.07
N VAL A 58 -19.97 15.73 -16.26
CA VAL A 58 -19.95 14.43 -15.57
C VAL A 58 -19.48 14.57 -14.12
N PHE A 59 -18.43 15.35 -13.90
CA PHE A 59 -17.86 15.61 -12.58
C PHE A 59 -17.90 17.11 -12.28
N ASN A 60 -18.94 17.51 -11.55
CA ASN A 60 -19.01 18.88 -11.07
C ASN A 60 -17.99 19.14 -9.94
N GLU A 61 -17.83 20.42 -9.59
CA GLU A 61 -16.86 20.83 -8.58
C GLU A 61 -17.05 20.14 -7.23
N MET A 62 -18.30 19.97 -6.78
CA MET A 62 -18.61 19.31 -5.51
C MET A 62 -18.30 17.82 -5.52
N MET A 63 -18.33 17.15 -6.66
CA MET A 63 -17.92 15.74 -6.78
C MET A 63 -16.39 15.59 -6.72
N LEU A 64 -15.65 16.52 -7.33
CA LEU A 64 -14.18 16.54 -7.27
C LEU A 64 -13.67 17.01 -5.91
N ARG A 65 -14.43 17.89 -5.26
CA ARG A 65 -14.13 18.54 -3.97
C ARG A 65 -15.28 18.29 -2.98
N PRO A 66 -15.44 17.05 -2.48
CA PRO A 66 -16.55 16.69 -1.58
C PRO A 66 -16.60 17.54 -0.31
N GLU A 67 -15.48 18.12 0.12
CA GLU A 67 -15.41 19.07 1.23
C GLU A 67 -16.28 20.33 1.03
N LYS A 68 -16.66 20.65 -0.22
CA LYS A 68 -17.57 21.75 -0.54
C LYS A 68 -19.05 21.43 -0.30
N GLN A 69 -19.41 20.16 -0.24
CA GLN A 69 -20.79 19.74 0.03
C GLN A 69 -21.10 19.90 1.51
N ASP A 70 -20.24 19.34 2.37
CA ASP A 70 -20.33 19.43 3.80
C ASP A 70 -18.93 19.22 4.41
N MET A 71 -18.33 20.31 4.89
CA MET A 71 -17.01 20.27 5.51
C MET A 71 -16.99 19.45 6.80
N GLU A 72 -18.07 19.48 7.59
CA GLU A 72 -18.13 18.75 8.85
C GLU A 72 -18.20 17.25 8.60
N ALA A 73 -19.03 16.81 7.65
CA ALA A 73 -19.08 15.41 7.22
C ALA A 73 -17.75 14.94 6.59
N PHE A 74 -17.09 15.80 5.80
CA PHE A 74 -15.77 15.47 5.22
C PHE A 74 -14.71 15.25 6.30
N VAL A 75 -14.65 16.14 7.30
CA VAL A 75 -13.73 16.02 8.44
C VAL A 75 -14.05 14.79 9.29
N ASP A 76 -15.32 14.51 9.55
CA ASP A 76 -15.75 13.32 10.28
C ASP A 76 -15.32 12.03 9.55
N GLY A 77 -15.51 11.98 8.23
CA GLY A 77 -15.05 10.87 7.39
C GLY A 77 -13.54 10.62 7.51
N ILE A 78 -12.72 11.66 7.50
CA ILE A 78 -11.26 11.54 7.68
C ILE A 78 -10.92 11.03 9.09
N ASN A 79 -11.56 11.58 10.13
CA ASN A 79 -11.31 11.17 11.50
C ASN A 79 -11.68 9.70 11.72
N ASN A 80 -12.81 9.24 11.17
CA ASN A 80 -13.22 7.84 11.22
C ASN A 80 -12.17 6.91 10.58
N ILE A 81 -11.56 7.31 9.45
CA ILE A 81 -10.46 6.57 8.82
C ILE A 81 -9.24 6.53 9.74
N VAL A 82 -8.84 7.67 10.32
CA VAL A 82 -7.68 7.79 11.20
C VAL A 82 -7.84 6.94 12.46
N GLU A 83 -9.02 6.97 13.08
CA GLU A 83 -9.36 6.19 14.27
C GLU A 83 -9.36 4.70 13.98
N ALA A 84 -9.94 4.28 12.85
CA ALA A 84 -9.91 2.88 12.42
C ALA A 84 -8.47 2.40 12.18
N GLN A 85 -7.65 3.20 11.50
CA GLN A 85 -6.23 2.91 11.30
C GLN A 85 -5.47 2.80 12.63
N GLN A 86 -5.75 3.71 13.58
CA GLN A 86 -5.12 3.68 14.90
C GLN A 86 -5.48 2.42 15.68
N ARG A 87 -6.76 2.04 15.68
CA ARG A 87 -7.22 0.81 16.35
C ARG A 87 -6.54 -0.42 15.76
N VAL A 88 -6.62 -0.59 14.44
CA VAL A 88 -6.00 -1.74 13.75
C VAL A 88 -4.50 -1.79 14.01
N ALA A 89 -3.80 -0.65 13.95
CA ALA A 89 -2.36 -0.63 14.20
C ALA A 89 -1.99 -1.06 15.62
N ARG A 90 -2.78 -0.67 16.63
CA ARG A 90 -2.53 -1.06 18.03
C ARG A 90 -2.63 -2.57 18.24
N GLU A 91 -3.55 -3.24 17.57
CA GLU A 91 -3.72 -4.70 17.68
C GLU A 91 -2.43 -5.46 17.32
N TYR A 92 -1.67 -5.00 16.32
CA TYR A 92 -0.36 -5.58 15.95
C TYR A 92 0.72 -5.44 17.04
N PHE A 93 0.61 -4.42 17.90
CA PHE A 93 1.52 -4.24 19.03
C PHE A 93 1.07 -5.05 20.24
N GLU A 94 -0.24 -5.18 20.45
CA GLU A 94 -0.82 -5.94 21.54
C GLU A 94 -0.57 -7.44 21.41
N ASP A 95 -0.63 -7.97 20.19
CA ASP A 95 -0.39 -9.40 19.90
C ASP A 95 1.09 -9.73 19.60
N GLY A 96 1.95 -8.72 19.50
CA GLY A 96 3.37 -8.86 19.17
C GLY A 96 3.68 -9.16 17.71
N SER A 97 2.67 -9.22 16.83
CA SER A 97 2.82 -9.49 15.39
C SER A 97 3.66 -8.42 14.68
N VAL A 98 3.75 -7.21 15.25
CA VAL A 98 4.62 -6.14 14.75
C VAL A 98 6.08 -6.54 14.65
N GLU A 99 6.56 -7.49 15.46
CA GLU A 99 7.96 -7.94 15.40
C GLU A 99 8.26 -8.76 14.14
N ALA A 100 7.24 -9.32 13.50
CA ALA A 100 7.36 -9.98 12.20
C ALA A 100 7.24 -8.99 11.01
N ALA A 101 6.88 -7.73 11.27
CA ALA A 101 6.73 -6.73 10.22
C ALA A 101 8.10 -6.31 9.66
N ILE A 102 8.16 -6.16 8.34
CA ILE A 102 9.34 -5.58 7.69
C ILE A 102 9.51 -4.11 8.12
N PRO A 103 10.74 -3.56 8.10
CA PRO A 103 11.01 -2.20 8.57
C PRO A 103 10.04 -1.10 8.08
N PRO A 104 9.71 -0.99 6.77
CA PRO A 104 8.74 0.03 6.32
C PRO A 104 7.35 -0.13 6.94
N LEU A 105 6.88 -1.36 7.11
CA LEU A 105 5.58 -1.62 7.72
C LEU A 105 5.60 -1.36 9.23
N LYS A 106 6.70 -1.69 9.92
CA LYS A 106 6.87 -1.35 11.34
C LYS A 106 6.79 0.17 11.55
N ALA A 107 7.50 0.95 10.73
CA ALA A 107 7.41 2.41 10.76
C ALA A 107 5.98 2.92 10.52
N LEU A 108 5.28 2.37 9.52
CA LEU A 108 3.90 2.74 9.23
C LEU A 108 2.95 2.41 10.39
N LEU A 109 3.05 1.22 10.99
CA LEU A 109 2.25 0.81 12.14
C LEU A 109 2.47 1.75 13.34
N HIS A 110 3.71 2.14 13.62
CA HIS A 110 4.01 3.13 14.66
C HIS A 110 3.33 4.48 14.38
N ILE A 111 3.40 4.97 13.14
CA ILE A 111 2.76 6.24 12.74
C ILE A 111 1.24 6.15 12.84
N MET A 112 0.65 5.02 12.46
CA MET A 112 -0.79 4.80 12.58
C MET A 112 -1.23 4.77 14.06
N ALA A 113 -0.49 4.07 14.92
CA ALA A 113 -0.84 3.89 16.33
C ALA A 113 -0.61 5.13 17.19
N TRP A 114 0.51 5.84 16.98
CA TRP A 114 0.98 6.92 17.85
C TRP A 114 1.33 8.23 17.12
N GLY A 115 1.11 8.31 15.82
CA GLY A 115 1.32 9.52 15.02
C GLY A 115 2.75 9.76 14.55
N SER A 116 3.74 9.03 15.08
CA SER A 116 5.14 9.14 14.63
C SER A 116 5.92 7.83 14.81
N TYR A 117 7.00 7.70 14.03
CA TYR A 117 8.03 6.68 14.18
C TYR A 117 9.37 7.38 14.39
N GLU A 118 10.02 7.17 15.54
CA GLU A 118 11.26 7.88 15.91
C GLU A 118 11.14 9.42 15.84
N GLY A 119 9.96 9.97 16.17
CA GLY A 119 9.66 11.40 16.04
C GLY A 119 9.39 11.88 14.61
N LYS A 120 9.40 10.98 13.61
CA LYS A 120 9.18 11.27 12.19
C LYS A 120 7.74 10.95 11.80
N THR A 121 7.13 11.82 11.01
CA THR A 121 5.78 11.61 10.45
C THR A 121 5.84 10.80 9.15
N ALA A 122 4.67 10.47 8.59
CA ALA A 122 4.58 9.78 7.30
C ALA A 122 5.24 10.58 6.15
N GLU A 123 5.26 11.91 6.23
CA GLU A 123 5.85 12.79 5.21
C GLU A 123 7.38 12.88 5.32
N HIS A 124 7.97 12.37 6.39
CA HIS A 124 9.41 12.49 6.59
C HIS A 124 10.18 11.73 5.49
N PRO A 125 11.17 12.36 4.81
CA PRO A 125 11.89 11.74 3.70
C PRO A 125 12.51 10.38 4.05
N GLU A 126 13.05 10.23 5.25
CA GLU A 126 13.62 8.96 5.72
C GLU A 126 12.56 7.85 5.83
N VAL A 127 11.35 8.16 6.29
CA VAL A 127 10.25 7.18 6.36
C VAL A 127 9.82 6.82 4.95
N ARG A 128 9.62 7.80 4.07
CA ARG A 128 9.26 7.57 2.66
C ARG A 128 10.30 6.74 1.92
N LYS A 129 11.59 6.97 2.18
CA LYS A 129 12.70 6.23 1.58
C LYS A 129 12.67 4.73 1.87
N LEU A 130 12.11 4.29 3.00
CA LEU A 130 11.94 2.86 3.31
C LEU A 130 11.04 2.12 2.30
N PHE A 131 10.18 2.83 1.59
CA PHE A 131 9.27 2.29 0.57
C PHE A 131 9.84 2.37 -0.85
N ASN A 132 11.00 2.99 -1.03
CA ASN A 132 11.62 3.09 -2.35
C ASN A 132 12.09 1.71 -2.83
N ARG A 133 11.80 1.38 -4.09
CA ARG A 133 12.12 0.07 -4.69
C ARG A 133 13.59 -0.29 -4.55
N ASP A 134 14.50 0.61 -4.89
CA ASP A 134 15.93 0.31 -4.92
C ASP A 134 16.45 0.10 -3.50
N GLN A 135 15.94 0.88 -2.54
CA GLN A 135 16.22 0.68 -1.12
C GLN A 135 15.72 -0.68 -0.60
N VAL A 136 14.53 -1.11 -1.04
CA VAL A 136 14.00 -2.44 -0.70
C VAL A 136 14.90 -3.53 -1.26
N LEU A 137 15.30 -3.45 -2.53
CA LEU A 137 16.15 -4.45 -3.17
C LEU A 137 17.55 -4.54 -2.52
N GLU A 138 18.09 -3.41 -2.10
CA GLU A 138 19.39 -3.34 -1.43
C GLU A 138 19.34 -3.81 0.03
N SER A 139 18.16 -3.81 0.66
CA SER A 139 18.00 -4.05 2.09
C SER A 139 18.37 -5.47 2.53
N ALA A 140 18.90 -5.57 3.76
CA ALA A 140 19.24 -6.85 4.37
C ALA A 140 18.00 -7.74 4.60
N TRP A 141 16.90 -7.16 5.06
CA TRP A 141 15.66 -7.90 5.34
C TRP A 141 15.08 -8.53 4.06
N TYR A 142 15.19 -7.86 2.91
CA TYR A 142 14.72 -8.43 1.65
C TYR A 142 15.61 -9.60 1.19
N ARG A 143 16.93 -9.47 1.31
CA ARG A 143 17.87 -10.56 1.02
C ARG A 143 17.63 -11.77 1.92
N GLU A 144 17.33 -11.56 3.20
CA GLU A 144 16.98 -12.64 4.12
C GLU A 144 15.72 -13.39 3.67
N ARG A 145 14.69 -12.67 3.20
CA ARG A 145 13.47 -13.29 2.65
C ARG A 145 13.77 -14.13 1.40
N LEU A 146 14.66 -13.67 0.53
CA LEU A 146 15.09 -14.44 -0.65
C LEU A 146 15.81 -15.73 -0.24
N ALA A 147 16.76 -15.64 0.70
CA ALA A 147 17.47 -16.80 1.23
C ALA A 147 16.50 -17.80 1.89
N ARG A 148 15.54 -17.30 2.68
CA ARG A 148 14.51 -18.14 3.31
C ARG A 148 13.62 -18.82 2.28
N LYS A 149 13.22 -18.13 1.21
CA LYS A 149 12.45 -18.73 0.12
C LYS A 149 13.22 -19.87 -0.54
N GLN A 150 14.51 -19.65 -0.84
CA GLN A 150 15.38 -20.67 -1.41
C GLN A 150 15.49 -21.91 -0.50
N GLN A 151 15.65 -21.72 0.81
CA GLN A 151 15.71 -22.82 1.78
C GLN A 151 14.41 -23.62 1.84
N ILE A 152 13.26 -22.94 1.82
CA ILE A 152 11.94 -23.58 1.76
C ILE A 152 11.82 -24.44 0.50
N ASP A 153 12.24 -23.92 -0.65
CA ASP A 153 12.17 -24.64 -1.93
C ASP A 153 13.09 -25.86 -1.93
N ILE A 154 14.32 -25.73 -1.43
CA ILE A 154 15.26 -26.85 -1.30
C ILE A 154 14.66 -27.94 -0.41
N ARG A 155 14.06 -27.57 0.72
CA ARG A 155 13.42 -28.54 1.63
C ARG A 155 12.27 -29.26 0.93
N TYR A 156 11.37 -28.51 0.29
CA TYR A 156 10.24 -29.08 -0.44
C TYR A 156 10.67 -30.07 -1.53
N LEU A 157 11.69 -29.71 -2.32
CA LEU A 157 12.22 -30.59 -3.37
C LEU A 157 12.87 -31.85 -2.80
N LYS A 158 13.60 -31.74 -1.67
CA LYS A 158 14.18 -32.91 -0.98
C LYS A 158 13.10 -33.85 -0.45
N GLU A 159 12.07 -33.31 0.18
CA GLU A 159 10.93 -34.09 0.69
C GLU A 159 10.18 -34.78 -0.47
N SER A 160 9.97 -34.06 -1.58
CA SER A 160 9.34 -34.60 -2.78
C SER A 160 10.16 -35.74 -3.41
N LEU A 161 11.48 -35.58 -3.51
CA LEU A 161 12.37 -36.63 -4.00
C LEU A 161 12.35 -37.87 -3.09
N ALA A 162 12.44 -37.66 -1.77
CA ALA A 162 12.39 -38.77 -0.81
C ALA A 162 11.05 -39.51 -0.88
N TYR A 163 9.95 -38.78 -1.04
CA TYR A 163 8.62 -39.36 -1.24
C TYR A 163 8.55 -40.20 -2.51
N LEU A 164 9.03 -39.69 -3.65
CA LEU A 164 9.03 -40.43 -4.92
C LEU A 164 9.93 -41.67 -4.84
N GLN A 165 11.10 -41.58 -4.21
CA GLN A 165 12.00 -42.72 -3.99
C GLN A 165 11.37 -43.78 -3.09
N LEU A 166 10.65 -43.37 -2.04
CA LEU A 166 9.92 -44.29 -1.18
C LEU A 166 8.77 -44.97 -1.95
N PHE A 167 8.05 -44.21 -2.77
CA PHE A 167 6.98 -44.73 -3.59
C PHE A 167 7.50 -45.80 -4.57
N THR A 168 8.65 -45.58 -5.21
CA THR A 168 9.20 -46.54 -6.19
C THR A 168 9.80 -47.80 -5.56
N THR A 169 10.19 -47.76 -4.29
CA THR A 169 10.78 -48.92 -3.59
C THR A 169 9.74 -49.82 -2.92
N GLN A 170 8.49 -49.36 -2.84
CA GLN A 170 7.36 -50.10 -2.28
C GLN A 170 6.84 -51.14 -3.28
N THR A 171 6.92 -52.43 -2.90
CA THR A 171 6.53 -53.57 -3.77
C THR A 171 5.05 -53.52 -4.20
N ASN A 172 4.18 -52.94 -3.38
CA ASN A 172 2.77 -52.71 -3.71
C ASN A 172 2.53 -51.64 -4.78
N ASN A 173 3.54 -50.84 -5.13
CA ASN A 173 3.44 -49.80 -6.16
C ASN A 173 4.08 -50.22 -7.49
N ALA A 174 4.59 -51.46 -7.60
CA ALA A 174 5.34 -51.94 -8.76
C ALA A 174 4.55 -51.86 -10.08
N GLU A 175 3.21 -51.94 -10.03
CA GLU A 175 2.35 -51.81 -11.22
C GLU A 175 2.28 -50.38 -11.80
N TYR A 176 2.69 -49.37 -11.03
CA TYR A 176 2.66 -47.95 -11.41
C TYR A 176 4.03 -47.41 -11.83
N ILE A 177 5.05 -48.26 -11.88
CA ILE A 177 6.42 -47.89 -12.21
C ILE A 177 6.72 -48.47 -13.60
N GLU A 178 6.94 -47.61 -14.60
CA GLU A 178 7.43 -48.07 -15.90
C GLU A 178 8.84 -48.67 -15.76
N PRO A 179 9.18 -49.73 -16.53
CA PRO A 179 10.46 -50.43 -16.44
C PRO A 179 11.67 -49.58 -16.86
#